data_AF-A0A1B8JA84-F1
#
_entry.id   AF-A0A1B8JA84-F1
#
_cell.length_a   1.000
_cell.length_b   1.000
_cell.length_c   1.000
_cell.angle_alpha   90.00
_cell.angle_beta   90.00
_cell.angle_gamma   90.00
#
_symmetry.space_group_name_H-M   'P 1'
#
loop_
_entity.id
_entity.type
_entity.pdbx_description
1 polymer ?
#
loop_
_entity_poly.entity_id
_entity_poly.type
_entity_poly.pdbx_seq_one_letter_code
_entity_poly.pdbx_strand_id
1 'polypeptide(L)'
;MRLTLFVFFIVNVIYANVHNAHFQDMLSQTPYTSTLHKDKETESRIYYKGTITLSGVLEWQMYQDEVDFYWRLVFFPDMPNATPRLFDNENEPMLFAIFLNDALKRDARFQKNSFLQISNVLQDRLSQADEYILGGVAVRATLTLKDYYIEKHLEGESDTYYYASVEADSIKILENPKRWYIDKRELSSEYLLFPISKDAYINLRQSPNGEITKQIQKTDMPKPCEYEEDKGLILELGRDSSNPKWVKVAYIPPESKDTSKAIYGVIHESQVSAGCE
;
A
#
# COMPACT_ATOMS: atom_id res chain seq x y z
N MET A 1 -22.67 -16.58 19.14
CA MET A 1 -21.56 -17.41 18.65
C MET A 1 -21.25 -16.98 17.23
N ARG A 2 -20.20 -16.18 17.02
CA ARG A 2 -19.67 -15.90 15.68
C ARG A 2 -18.23 -16.41 15.67
N LEU A 3 -18.03 -17.47 14.90
CA LEU A 3 -16.73 -17.97 14.52
C LEU A 3 -16.15 -16.95 13.53
N THR A 4 -15.15 -16.20 13.96
CA THR A 4 -14.30 -15.41 13.06
C THR A 4 -12.92 -16.02 13.14
N LEU A 5 -12.63 -16.91 12.20
CA LEU A 5 -11.31 -17.44 11.96
C LEU A 5 -11.12 -17.41 10.46
N PHE A 6 -10.24 -16.53 9.99
CA PHE A 6 -9.20 -16.90 9.04
C PHE A 6 -8.10 -15.83 9.10
N VAL A 7 -7.19 -16.02 10.06
CA VAL A 7 -5.79 -15.69 9.89
C VAL A 7 -5.30 -16.58 8.75
N PHE A 8 -5.15 -16.04 7.55
CA PHE A 8 -4.24 -16.62 6.57
C PHE A 8 -3.00 -15.73 6.52
N PHE A 9 -2.12 -15.90 7.51
CA PHE A 9 -0.68 -15.81 7.25
C PHE A 9 -0.27 -17.14 6.59
N ILE A 10 -0.63 -17.30 5.31
CA ILE A 10 0.22 -18.03 4.37
C ILE A 10 0.65 -16.99 3.36
N VAL A 11 1.48 -16.04 3.81
CA VAL A 11 2.22 -15.17 2.90
C VAL A 11 3.61 -15.78 2.84
N ASN A 12 3.81 -16.68 1.90
CA ASN A 12 5.14 -17.17 1.54
C ASN A 12 5.70 -16.32 0.41
N VAL A 13 5.95 -15.03 0.64
CA VAL A 13 6.85 -14.25 -0.21
C VAL A 13 7.44 -13.12 0.62
N ILE A 14 8.74 -13.16 0.91
CA ILE A 14 9.50 -11.99 1.36
C ILE A 14 10.32 -11.55 0.15
N TYR A 15 9.83 -10.55 -0.57
CA TYR A 15 10.66 -9.79 -1.49
C TYR A 15 11.43 -8.74 -0.69
N ALA A 16 12.57 -8.25 -1.19
CA ALA A 16 13.37 -7.23 -0.53
C ALA A 16 13.87 -6.23 -1.57
N ASN A 17 12.97 -5.37 -2.07
CA ASN A 17 13.38 -4.25 -2.92
C ASN A 17 12.46 -3.03 -2.76
N VAL A 18 12.53 -2.39 -1.59
CA VAL A 18 12.08 -1.01 -1.36
C VAL A 18 13.11 -0.38 -0.44
N HIS A 19 13.66 0.76 -0.85
CA HIS A 19 14.81 1.33 -0.16
C HIS A 19 14.47 2.09 1.13
N ASN A 20 13.23 2.53 1.37
CA ASN A 20 12.92 3.38 2.53
C ASN A 20 11.47 3.28 3.00
N ALA A 21 11.27 3.24 4.33
CA ALA A 21 10.02 3.61 4.98
C ALA A 21 9.68 5.07 4.67
N HIS A 22 8.39 5.40 4.54
CA HIS A 22 7.96 6.78 4.38
C HIS A 22 8.26 7.60 5.65
N PHE A 23 8.06 7.01 6.82
CA PHE A 23 8.37 7.64 8.11
C PHE A 23 9.66 7.08 8.71
N GLN A 24 10.81 7.51 8.14
CA GLN A 24 12.13 7.16 8.66
C GLN A 24 12.34 7.59 10.12
N ASP A 25 11.70 8.69 10.53
CA ASP A 25 11.73 9.20 11.90
C ASP A 25 11.07 8.27 12.92
N MET A 26 10.27 7.29 12.46
CA MET A 26 9.65 6.27 13.30
C MET A 26 10.55 5.04 13.52
N LEU A 27 11.63 4.88 12.74
CA LEU A 27 12.62 3.82 12.96
C LEU A 27 13.52 4.18 14.14
N SER A 28 14.06 3.16 14.79
CA SER A 28 15.04 3.34 15.87
C SER A 28 16.05 2.21 15.92
N GLN A 29 16.96 2.23 16.89
CA GLN A 29 17.92 1.15 17.12
C GLN A 29 17.45 0.24 18.28
N THR A 30 16.26 -0.35 18.15
CA THR A 30 15.76 -1.29 19.18
C THR A 30 16.41 -2.66 19.01
N PRO A 31 16.92 -3.30 20.08
CA PRO A 31 17.42 -4.67 20.02
C PRO A 31 16.34 -5.66 19.57
N TYR A 32 16.74 -6.70 18.85
CA TYR A 32 15.89 -7.82 18.46
C TYR A 32 16.14 -9.05 19.36
N THR A 33 15.20 -9.99 19.38
CA THR A 33 15.40 -11.30 20.03
C THR A 33 15.35 -12.41 19.00
N SER A 34 16.36 -13.27 18.94
CA SER A 34 16.45 -14.34 17.96
C SER A 34 16.88 -15.66 18.61
N THR A 35 16.21 -16.74 18.23
CA THR A 35 16.66 -18.11 18.46
C THR A 35 16.95 -18.83 17.14
N LEU A 36 17.01 -18.07 16.04
CA LEU A 36 17.23 -18.64 14.71
C LEU A 36 18.60 -19.28 14.61
N HIS A 37 18.63 -20.51 14.13
CA HIS A 37 19.86 -21.23 13.82
C HIS A 37 19.64 -22.08 12.58
N LYS A 38 20.71 -22.27 11.80
CA LYS A 38 20.70 -23.14 10.63
C LYS A 38 20.32 -24.56 11.06
N ASP A 39 19.29 -25.12 10.44
CA ASP A 39 18.78 -26.46 10.73
C ASP A 39 19.30 -27.48 9.71
N LYS A 40 18.96 -27.27 8.44
CA LYS A 40 19.34 -28.18 7.36
C LYS A 40 19.52 -27.42 6.05
N GLU A 41 20.24 -28.05 5.13
CA GLU A 41 20.50 -27.52 3.80
C GLU A 41 20.24 -28.60 2.75
N THR A 42 19.58 -28.22 1.67
CA THR A 42 19.37 -29.03 0.47
C THR A 42 20.14 -28.43 -0.70
N GLU A 43 20.08 -29.08 -1.86
CA GLU A 43 20.62 -28.51 -3.11
C GLU A 43 20.00 -27.15 -3.43
N SER A 44 18.73 -26.99 -3.07
CA SER A 44 17.91 -25.82 -3.42
C SER A 44 17.70 -24.80 -2.31
N ARG A 45 17.84 -25.19 -1.03
CA ARG A 45 17.38 -24.36 0.09
C ARG A 45 18.22 -24.50 1.34
N ILE A 46 18.30 -23.42 2.12
CA ILE A 46 18.83 -23.43 3.49
C ILE A 46 17.68 -23.14 4.44
N TYR A 47 17.41 -24.05 5.38
CA TYR A 47 16.33 -23.93 6.36
C TYR A 47 16.89 -23.54 7.73
N TYR A 48 16.12 -22.72 8.45
CA TYR A 48 16.44 -22.26 9.79
C TYR A 48 15.32 -22.66 10.75
N LYS A 49 15.71 -23.07 11.97
CA LYS A 49 14.79 -23.35 13.07
C LYS A 49 14.82 -22.23 14.09
N GLY A 50 13.72 -22.07 14.82
CA GLY A 50 13.54 -21.04 15.82
C GLY A 50 12.73 -19.86 15.30
N THR A 51 12.76 -18.76 16.04
CA THR A 51 12.00 -17.55 15.72
C THR A 51 12.89 -16.31 15.85
N ILE A 52 12.45 -15.22 15.24
CA ILE A 52 13.04 -13.89 15.44
C ILE A 52 11.93 -12.86 15.64
N THR A 53 12.05 -12.05 16.68
CA THR A 53 11.14 -10.92 16.93
C THR A 53 11.86 -9.62 16.63
N LEU A 54 11.28 -8.83 15.74
CA LEU A 54 11.81 -7.57 15.24
C LEU A 54 10.88 -6.43 15.65
N SER A 55 11.48 -5.28 15.98
CA SER A 55 10.79 -4.00 16.06
C SER A 55 11.00 -3.23 14.76
N GLY A 56 10.07 -2.35 14.40
CA GLY A 56 10.17 -1.56 13.17
C GLY A 56 8.90 -0.80 12.84
N VAL A 57 8.79 -0.38 11.58
CA VAL A 57 7.64 0.35 11.04
C VAL A 57 6.88 -0.55 10.07
N LEU A 58 5.61 -0.81 10.36
CA LEU A 58 4.69 -1.49 9.46
C LEU A 58 3.93 -0.43 8.64
N GLU A 59 4.05 -0.49 7.32
CA GLU A 59 3.42 0.42 6.38
C GLU A 59 2.48 -0.34 5.44
N TRP A 60 1.20 0.05 5.45
CA TRP A 60 0.30 -0.24 4.35
C TRP A 60 0.27 0.99 3.45
N GLN A 61 0.83 0.86 2.25
CA GLN A 61 1.14 2.00 1.40
C GLN A 61 0.76 1.74 -0.04
N MET A 62 0.25 2.79 -0.68
CA MET A 62 0.22 2.90 -2.12
C MET A 62 1.62 3.23 -2.62
N TYR A 63 2.05 2.58 -3.70
CA TYR A 63 3.29 2.89 -4.39
C TYR A 63 3.03 2.93 -5.89
N GLN A 64 3.86 3.68 -6.60
CA GLN A 64 3.85 3.73 -8.05
C GLN A 64 4.91 2.77 -8.59
N ASP A 65 4.55 1.97 -9.59
CA ASP A 65 5.51 1.19 -10.36
C ASP A 65 5.16 1.28 -11.85
N GLU A 66 6.16 1.59 -12.66
CA GLU A 66 6.02 2.05 -14.05
C GLU A 66 4.91 3.11 -14.19
N VAL A 67 3.76 2.68 -14.70
CA VAL A 67 2.60 3.48 -15.03
C VAL A 67 1.44 3.24 -14.07
N ASP A 68 1.51 2.33 -13.10
CA ASP A 68 0.35 1.94 -12.27
C ASP A 68 0.54 2.23 -10.78
N PHE A 69 -0.58 2.35 -10.06
CA PHE A 69 -0.61 2.41 -8.61
C PHE A 69 -0.97 1.06 -8.00
N TYR A 70 -0.17 0.64 -7.04
CA TYR A 70 -0.27 -0.62 -6.35
C TYR A 70 -0.31 -0.42 -4.85
N TRP A 71 -0.83 -1.40 -4.12
CA TRP A 71 -0.84 -1.40 -2.65
C TRP A 71 0.03 -2.53 -2.15
N ARG A 72 0.73 -2.28 -1.05
CA ARG A 72 1.54 -3.29 -0.38
C ARG A 72 1.50 -3.11 1.13
N LEU A 73 1.70 -4.22 1.83
CA LEU A 73 1.96 -4.23 3.26
C LEU A 73 3.42 -4.59 3.47
N VAL A 74 4.19 -3.67 4.04
CA VAL A 74 5.64 -3.79 4.17
C VAL A 74 6.05 -3.45 5.58
N PHE A 75 7.02 -4.18 6.12
CA PHE A 75 7.61 -3.93 7.43
C PHE A 75 9.09 -3.57 7.28
N PHE A 76 9.46 -2.41 7.83
CA PHE A 76 10.83 -1.92 7.84
C PHE A 76 11.41 -2.17 9.25
N PRO A 77 12.28 -3.19 9.42
CA PRO A 77 12.88 -3.49 10.71
C PRO A 77 13.87 -2.39 11.14
N ASP A 78 13.89 -2.12 12.45
CA ASP A 78 14.88 -1.26 13.13
C ASP A 78 16.32 -1.76 12.90
N MET A 79 16.49 -3.08 12.89
CA MET A 79 17.76 -3.77 12.72
C MET A 79 17.66 -4.72 11.51
N PRO A 80 17.84 -4.23 10.27
CA PRO A 80 17.62 -5.04 9.09
C PRO A 80 18.60 -6.21 8.94
N ASN A 81 19.79 -6.10 9.55
CA ASN A 81 20.82 -7.16 9.54
C ASN A 81 20.57 -8.26 10.60
N ALA A 82 19.42 -8.23 11.28
CA ALA A 82 19.09 -9.18 12.36
C ALA A 82 18.70 -10.58 11.87
N THR A 83 18.19 -10.71 10.63
CA THR A 83 17.79 -11.98 10.04
C THR A 83 18.97 -12.69 9.35
N PRO A 84 19.04 -14.03 9.36
CA PRO A 84 20.11 -14.77 8.71
C PRO A 84 20.22 -14.44 7.21
N ARG A 85 21.27 -13.65 6.89
CA ARG A 85 21.64 -13.02 5.61
C ARG A 85 20.50 -12.26 4.91
N LEU A 86 20.49 -10.93 5.07
CA LEU A 86 20.00 -9.95 4.09
C LEU A 86 21.22 -9.19 3.52
N PHE A 87 22.21 -9.90 3.00
CA PHE A 87 23.51 -9.40 2.50
C PHE A 87 24.48 -8.79 3.53
N ASP A 88 25.63 -9.45 3.62
CA ASP A 88 26.86 -8.94 4.19
C ASP A 88 27.55 -8.11 3.09
N ASN A 89 27.10 -6.87 2.90
CA ASN A 89 27.90 -5.88 2.19
C ASN A 89 28.45 -4.94 3.26
N GLU A 90 29.67 -5.21 3.73
CA GLU A 90 30.35 -4.49 4.81
C GLU A 90 30.44 -2.95 4.59
N ASN A 91 30.08 -2.46 3.40
CA ASN A 91 30.32 -1.09 2.96
C ASN A 91 29.08 -0.24 2.63
N GLU A 92 27.85 -0.77 2.67
CA GLU A 92 26.64 0.05 2.45
C GLU A 92 25.50 -0.31 3.40
N PRO A 93 24.87 0.69 4.07
CA PRO A 93 23.63 0.46 4.82
C PRO A 93 22.50 0.21 3.81
N MET A 94 22.37 -1.03 3.36
CA MET A 94 21.20 -1.44 2.60
C MET A 94 19.99 -1.40 3.54
N LEU A 95 19.04 -0.51 3.22
CA LEU A 95 17.79 -0.36 3.94
C LEU A 95 16.83 -1.42 3.40
N PHE A 96 16.54 -2.44 4.20
CA PHE A 96 15.77 -3.61 3.79
C PHE A 96 14.34 -3.55 4.32
N ALA A 97 13.41 -4.02 3.49
CA ALA A 97 12.00 -4.07 3.80
C ALA A 97 11.49 -5.52 3.70
N ILE A 98 10.61 -5.91 4.61
CA ILE A 98 9.97 -7.23 4.65
C ILE A 98 8.56 -7.07 4.09
N PHE A 99 8.31 -7.63 2.92
CA PHE A 99 7.00 -7.52 2.29
C PHE A 99 6.09 -8.60 2.87
N LEU A 100 5.04 -8.18 3.57
CA LEU A 100 4.04 -9.06 4.15
C LEU A 100 2.89 -9.30 3.18
N ASN A 101 2.71 -8.42 2.21
CA ASN A 101 1.79 -8.60 1.10
C ASN A 101 2.21 -7.68 -0.04
N ASP A 102 2.37 -8.23 -1.23
CA ASP A 102 2.74 -7.46 -2.41
C ASP A 102 1.99 -8.02 -3.63
N ALA A 103 1.31 -7.16 -4.37
CA ALA A 103 0.76 -7.52 -5.66
C ALA A 103 1.17 -6.49 -6.70
N LEU A 104 1.91 -7.00 -7.68
CA LEU A 104 2.30 -6.30 -8.90
C LEU A 104 1.12 -6.11 -9.88
N LYS A 105 -0.13 -6.09 -9.39
CA LYS A 105 -1.34 -5.90 -10.21
C LYS A 105 -2.35 -5.03 -9.48
N ARG A 106 -2.86 -4.02 -10.19
CA ARG A 106 -4.02 -3.23 -9.77
C ARG A 106 -5.28 -4.11 -9.75
N ASP A 107 -5.54 -4.75 -8.62
CA ASP A 107 -6.77 -5.52 -8.36
C ASP A 107 -7.49 -4.93 -7.14
N ALA A 108 -8.69 -4.40 -7.33
CA ALA A 108 -9.51 -3.84 -6.24
C ALA A 108 -9.82 -4.87 -5.14
N ARG A 109 -9.89 -6.17 -5.48
CA ARG A 109 -10.02 -7.24 -4.49
C ARG A 109 -8.73 -7.38 -3.68
N PHE A 110 -7.58 -7.22 -4.32
CA PHE A 110 -6.30 -7.25 -3.63
C PHE A 110 -6.17 -6.07 -2.65
N GLN A 111 -6.46 -4.84 -3.09
CA GLN A 111 -6.46 -3.65 -2.23
C GLN A 111 -7.38 -3.87 -1.02
N LYS A 112 -8.60 -4.36 -1.24
CA LYS A 112 -9.54 -4.64 -0.14
C LYS A 112 -9.00 -5.72 0.80
N ASN A 113 -8.44 -6.80 0.27
CA ASN A 113 -7.89 -7.88 1.08
C ASN A 113 -6.66 -7.44 1.88
N SER A 114 -5.77 -6.64 1.29
CA SER A 114 -4.60 -6.08 1.99
C SER A 114 -5.02 -5.06 3.05
N PHE A 115 -6.03 -4.23 2.78
CA PHE A 115 -6.61 -3.33 3.77
C PHE A 115 -7.22 -4.11 4.96
N LEU A 116 -7.96 -5.19 4.70
CA LEU A 116 -8.52 -6.03 5.75
C LEU A 116 -7.43 -6.67 6.63
N GLN A 117 -6.27 -7.03 6.07
CA GLN A 117 -5.14 -7.54 6.84
C GLN A 117 -4.63 -6.49 7.85
N ILE A 118 -4.35 -5.26 7.38
CA ILE A 118 -3.88 -4.20 8.28
C ILE A 118 -4.97 -3.71 9.24
N SER A 119 -6.24 -3.72 8.82
CA SER A 119 -7.39 -3.40 9.67
C SER A 119 -7.57 -4.39 10.82
N ASN A 120 -7.29 -5.68 10.62
CA ASN A 120 -7.31 -6.65 11.72
C ASN A 120 -6.20 -6.40 12.76
N VAL A 121 -5.06 -5.85 12.32
CA VAL A 121 -3.91 -5.51 13.18
C VAL A 121 -4.13 -4.18 13.90
N LEU A 122 -4.57 -3.15 13.18
CA LEU A 122 -4.76 -1.80 13.70
C LEU A 122 -6.13 -1.55 14.34
N GLN A 123 -7.10 -2.42 14.08
CA GLN A 123 -8.44 -2.44 14.65
C GLN A 123 -9.10 -1.04 14.63
N ASP A 124 -9.40 -0.49 15.82
CA ASP A 124 -10.06 0.78 16.05
C ASP A 124 -9.23 2.01 15.64
N ARG A 125 -7.96 1.83 15.28
CA ARG A 125 -7.06 2.91 14.85
C ARG A 125 -7.13 3.22 13.35
N LEU A 126 -7.82 2.37 12.57
CA LEU A 126 -8.14 2.60 11.17
C LEU A 126 -9.64 2.88 11.00
N SER A 127 -9.93 3.84 10.13
CA SER A 127 -11.28 4.13 9.68
C SER A 127 -11.57 3.41 8.37
N GLN A 128 -12.84 3.15 8.07
CA GLN A 128 -13.24 2.57 6.78
C GLN A 128 -12.84 3.45 5.58
N ALA A 129 -12.66 4.76 5.79
CA ALA A 129 -12.19 5.68 4.75
C ALA A 129 -10.71 5.43 4.39
N ASP A 130 -9.91 4.87 5.30
CA ASP A 130 -8.50 4.58 5.04
C ASP A 130 -8.33 3.50 3.96
N GLU A 131 -9.34 2.66 3.65
CA GLU A 131 -9.31 1.70 2.54
C GLU A 131 -8.98 2.36 1.20
N TYR A 132 -9.39 3.62 1.03
CA TYR A 132 -9.22 4.37 -0.21
C TYR A 132 -8.12 5.42 -0.12
N ILE A 133 -7.31 5.43 0.95
CA ILE A 133 -6.24 6.42 1.12
C ILE A 133 -5.33 6.42 -0.10
N LEU A 134 -5.12 7.60 -0.68
CA LEU A 134 -4.16 7.82 -1.76
C LEU A 134 -2.83 8.23 -1.15
N GLY A 135 -2.10 7.25 -0.64
CA GLY A 135 -0.92 7.44 0.20
C GLY A 135 -0.72 6.19 1.05
N GLY A 136 -0.59 6.34 2.37
CA GLY A 136 -0.43 5.17 3.22
C GLY A 136 -0.60 5.43 4.72
N VAL A 137 -0.63 4.34 5.46
CA VAL A 137 -0.67 4.32 6.92
C VAL A 137 0.56 3.58 7.42
N ALA A 138 1.30 4.22 8.32
CA ALA A 138 2.47 3.66 8.97
C ALA A 138 2.24 3.55 10.48
N VAL A 139 2.76 2.49 11.07
CA VAL A 139 2.65 2.26 12.52
C VAL A 139 3.93 1.61 13.03
N ARG A 140 4.36 2.02 14.21
CA ARG A 140 5.45 1.32 14.89
C ARG A 140 4.94 0.01 15.48
N ALA A 141 5.61 -1.09 15.17
CA ALA A 141 5.16 -2.43 15.57
C ALA A 141 6.32 -3.36 15.89
N THR A 142 6.03 -4.42 16.64
CA THR A 142 6.87 -5.62 16.69
C THR A 142 6.19 -6.75 15.92
N LEU A 143 6.96 -7.61 15.26
CA LEU A 143 6.44 -8.85 14.68
C LEU A 143 7.41 -10.01 14.93
N THR A 144 6.90 -11.23 14.97
CA THR A 144 7.72 -12.43 15.10
C THR A 144 7.66 -13.26 13.81
N LEU A 145 8.83 -13.66 13.31
CA LEU A 145 8.99 -14.51 12.14
C LEU A 145 9.43 -15.91 12.55
N LYS A 146 8.99 -16.91 11.79
CA LYS A 146 9.32 -18.33 11.93
C LYS A 146 9.40 -19.03 10.57
N ASP A 147 9.72 -20.31 10.56
CA ASP A 147 9.74 -21.16 9.36
C ASP A 147 10.62 -20.57 8.23
N TYR A 148 11.78 -20.02 8.62
CA TYR A 148 12.65 -19.27 7.72
C TYR A 148 13.42 -20.19 6.77
N TYR A 149 13.46 -19.84 5.48
CA TYR A 149 14.31 -20.49 4.49
C TYR A 149 14.82 -19.55 3.40
N ILE A 150 15.93 -19.94 2.79
CA ILE A 150 16.62 -19.22 1.70
C ILE A 150 16.65 -20.11 0.48
N GLU A 151 16.38 -19.60 -0.72
CA GLU A 151 16.56 -20.33 -1.99
C GLU A 151 17.97 -20.14 -2.55
N LYS A 152 18.62 -21.22 -2.99
CA LYS A 152 20.03 -21.23 -3.43
C LYS A 152 20.21 -21.02 -4.94
N HIS A 153 19.12 -20.97 -5.71
CA HIS A 153 19.14 -21.18 -7.16
C HIS A 153 19.24 -19.93 -8.03
N LEU A 154 19.69 -18.81 -7.48
CA LEU A 154 19.70 -17.56 -8.21
C LEU A 154 21.15 -17.20 -8.57
N GLU A 155 21.36 -16.86 -9.84
CA GLU A 155 22.69 -16.85 -10.50
C GLU A 155 23.67 -15.82 -9.90
N GLY A 156 23.20 -14.96 -9.00
CA GLY A 156 24.00 -14.10 -8.12
C GLY A 156 23.40 -13.96 -6.72
N GLU A 157 24.23 -13.54 -5.75
CA GLU A 157 23.77 -13.29 -4.37
C GLU A 157 22.59 -12.28 -4.37
N SER A 158 22.65 -11.22 -5.17
CA SER A 158 21.60 -10.17 -5.29
C SER A 158 20.20 -10.68 -5.65
N ASP A 159 20.12 -11.86 -6.25
CA ASP A 159 18.86 -12.42 -6.73
C ASP A 159 18.29 -13.44 -5.74
N THR A 160 18.96 -13.72 -4.61
CA THR A 160 18.54 -14.74 -3.64
C THR A 160 17.26 -14.37 -2.89
N TYR A 161 16.20 -15.18 -3.02
CA TYR A 161 14.96 -14.99 -2.29
C TYR A 161 14.98 -15.58 -0.87
N TYR A 162 14.37 -14.84 0.05
CA TYR A 162 14.18 -15.21 1.45
C TYR A 162 12.70 -15.43 1.74
N TYR A 163 12.41 -16.30 2.68
CA TYR A 163 11.03 -16.63 3.03
C TYR A 163 10.93 -16.90 4.53
N ALA A 164 9.86 -16.41 5.13
CA ALA A 164 9.49 -16.69 6.51
C ALA A 164 7.97 -16.55 6.63
N SER A 165 7.43 -17.14 7.70
CA SER A 165 6.04 -16.94 8.10
C SER A 165 5.98 -16.00 9.29
N VAL A 166 5.03 -15.07 9.29
CA VAL A 166 4.69 -14.29 10.48
C VAL A 166 3.98 -15.23 11.46
N GLU A 167 4.44 -15.25 12.71
CA GLU A 167 3.77 -15.99 13.78
C GLU A 167 2.40 -15.36 14.06
N ALA A 168 1.36 -16.20 14.15
CA ALA A 168 -0.01 -15.76 14.37
C ALA A 168 -0.09 -14.89 15.63
N ASP A 169 -0.82 -13.77 15.53
CA ASP A 169 -1.04 -12.81 16.63
C ASP A 169 0.25 -12.22 17.25
N SER A 170 1.39 -12.33 16.57
CA SER A 170 2.67 -11.78 17.06
C SER A 170 2.82 -10.27 16.84
N ILE A 171 1.99 -9.68 15.96
CA ILE A 171 2.09 -8.26 15.65
C ILE A 171 1.55 -7.44 16.83
N LYS A 172 2.42 -6.60 17.41
CA LYS A 172 2.04 -5.68 18.49
C LYS A 172 2.30 -4.26 18.09
N ILE A 173 1.30 -3.41 18.27
CA ILE A 173 1.39 -1.99 17.96
C ILE A 173 1.99 -1.23 19.13
N LEU A 174 3.03 -0.45 18.86
CA LEU A 174 3.78 0.31 19.85
C LEU A 174 3.30 1.77 19.96
N GLU A 175 2.84 2.35 18.85
CA GLU A 175 2.47 3.77 18.77
C GLU A 175 1.19 3.99 17.95
N ASN A 176 0.70 5.23 17.95
CA ASN A 176 -0.43 5.61 17.10
C ASN A 176 -0.01 5.64 15.62
N PRO A 177 -0.90 5.25 14.70
CA PRO A 177 -0.58 5.28 13.28
C PRO A 177 -0.40 6.71 12.77
N LYS A 178 0.57 6.90 11.89
CA LYS A 178 0.74 8.11 11.07
C LYS A 178 0.18 7.85 9.66
N ARG A 179 -0.35 8.90 9.04
CA ARG A 179 -0.88 8.88 7.67
C ARG A 179 -0.06 9.83 6.83
N TRP A 180 0.16 9.45 5.59
CA TRP A 180 0.71 10.33 4.57
C TRP A 180 -0.17 10.27 3.34
N TYR A 181 -0.10 11.34 2.56
CA TYR A 181 -0.94 11.59 1.40
C TYR A 181 -0.05 12.00 0.23
N ILE A 182 -0.40 11.54 -0.96
CA ILE A 182 0.35 11.88 -2.17
C ILE A 182 0.19 13.37 -2.48
N ASP A 183 1.29 14.01 -2.84
CA ASP A 183 1.25 15.37 -3.36
C ASP A 183 0.47 15.37 -4.68
N LYS A 184 -0.44 16.33 -4.82
CA LYS A 184 -1.29 16.44 -5.99
C LYS A 184 -0.51 16.53 -7.31
N ARG A 185 0.75 17.02 -7.28
CA ARG A 185 1.66 17.14 -8.43
C ARG A 185 2.28 15.82 -8.85
N GLU A 186 2.31 14.82 -7.96
CA GLU A 186 2.87 13.49 -8.23
C GLU A 186 1.83 12.52 -8.82
N LEU A 187 0.56 12.94 -8.91
CA LEU A 187 -0.48 12.14 -9.53
C LEU A 187 -0.25 12.04 -11.04
N SER A 188 -0.08 10.80 -11.54
CA SER A 188 0.11 10.55 -12.96
C SER A 188 -1.11 10.97 -13.78
N SER A 189 -0.86 11.65 -14.91
CA SER A 189 -1.88 12.16 -15.80
C SER A 189 -2.71 11.08 -16.48
N GLU A 190 -2.19 9.85 -16.58
CA GLU A 190 -2.87 8.72 -17.21
C GLU A 190 -4.10 8.21 -16.43
N TYR A 191 -4.21 8.59 -15.15
CA TYR A 191 -5.37 8.27 -14.30
C TYR A 191 -6.32 9.44 -14.09
N LEU A 192 -6.01 10.59 -14.69
CA LEU A 192 -6.84 11.77 -14.55
C LEU A 192 -8.02 11.68 -15.52
N LEU A 193 -9.19 11.97 -14.98
CA LEU A 193 -10.43 12.09 -15.71
C LEU A 193 -10.77 13.57 -15.90
N PHE A 194 -11.08 13.94 -17.14
CA PHE A 194 -11.40 15.31 -17.52
C PHE A 194 -12.89 15.47 -17.84
N PRO A 195 -13.48 16.65 -17.55
CA PRO A 195 -14.90 16.88 -17.79
C PRO A 195 -15.29 16.87 -19.27
N ILE A 196 -16.18 15.95 -19.66
CA ILE A 196 -16.85 15.95 -20.99
C ILE A 196 -18.35 16.24 -20.89
N SER A 197 -18.85 16.50 -19.68
CA SER A 197 -20.25 16.83 -19.43
C SER A 197 -20.72 18.02 -20.29
N LYS A 198 -21.96 17.92 -20.79
CA LYS A 198 -22.64 19.03 -21.48
C LYS A 198 -23.06 20.15 -20.53
N ASP A 199 -23.29 19.81 -19.27
CA ASP A 199 -23.61 20.76 -18.22
C ASP A 199 -22.34 21.53 -17.79
N ALA A 200 -22.53 22.66 -17.09
CA ALA A 200 -21.41 23.43 -16.52
C ALA A 200 -20.70 22.72 -15.34
N TYR A 201 -21.20 21.56 -14.94
CA TYR A 201 -20.74 20.80 -13.78
C TYR A 201 -20.76 19.29 -14.02
N ILE A 202 -20.12 18.56 -13.12
CA ILE A 202 -20.16 17.10 -12.98
C ILE A 202 -20.78 16.77 -11.62
N ASN A 203 -21.56 15.69 -11.55
CA ASN A 203 -22.12 15.21 -10.29
C ASN A 203 -21.27 14.07 -9.73
N LEU A 204 -20.63 14.30 -8.59
CA LEU A 204 -20.07 13.24 -7.76
C LEU A 204 -21.19 12.66 -6.89
N ARG A 205 -21.32 11.34 -6.85
CA ARG A 205 -22.36 10.64 -6.09
C ARG A 205 -21.77 9.62 -5.12
N GLN A 206 -22.53 9.29 -4.08
CA GLN A 206 -22.14 8.23 -3.14
C GLN A 206 -22.19 6.82 -3.76
N SER A 207 -23.09 6.61 -4.73
CA SER A 207 -23.31 5.32 -5.39
C SER A 207 -23.96 5.53 -6.77
N PRO A 208 -24.00 4.50 -7.64
CA PRO A 208 -24.75 4.57 -8.89
C PRO A 208 -26.21 4.97 -8.65
N ASN A 209 -26.67 6.02 -9.34
CA ASN A 209 -28.00 6.63 -9.16
C ASN A 209 -28.33 7.11 -7.71
N GLY A 210 -27.34 7.16 -6.81
CA GLY A 210 -27.52 7.61 -5.44
C GLY A 210 -27.49 9.13 -5.30
N GLU A 211 -27.47 9.61 -4.06
CA GLU A 211 -27.38 11.03 -3.73
C GLU A 211 -26.13 11.69 -4.32
N ILE A 212 -26.28 12.95 -4.73
CA ILE A 212 -25.17 13.81 -5.18
C ILE A 212 -24.46 14.32 -3.94
N THR A 213 -23.21 13.91 -3.74
CA THR A 213 -22.38 14.35 -2.62
C THR A 213 -21.68 15.67 -2.92
N LYS A 214 -21.37 15.93 -4.19
CA LYS A 214 -20.78 17.20 -4.63
C LYS A 214 -21.08 17.49 -6.09
N GLN A 215 -21.32 18.77 -6.40
CA GLN A 215 -21.30 19.29 -7.76
C GLN A 215 -19.95 19.95 -8.01
N ILE A 216 -19.19 19.41 -8.97
CA ILE A 216 -17.85 19.89 -9.34
C ILE A 216 -18.04 20.81 -10.54
N GLN A 217 -17.68 22.09 -10.43
CA GLN A 217 -17.78 23.01 -11.55
C GLN A 217 -16.67 22.73 -12.56
N LYS A 218 -16.99 22.76 -13.86
CA LYS A 218 -15.99 22.57 -14.92
C LYS A 218 -14.90 23.64 -14.89
N THR A 219 -15.23 24.84 -14.44
CA THR A 219 -14.28 25.95 -14.27
C THR A 219 -13.23 25.68 -13.20
N ASP A 220 -13.51 24.75 -12.29
CA ASP A 220 -12.60 24.37 -11.20
C ASP A 220 -11.70 23.20 -11.60
N MET A 221 -11.82 22.69 -12.83
CA MET A 221 -11.03 21.57 -13.36
C MET A 221 -10.03 22.09 -14.40
N PRO A 222 -8.86 21.44 -14.57
CA PRO A 222 -7.94 21.81 -15.62
C PRO A 222 -8.50 21.41 -16.98
N LYS A 223 -7.92 21.98 -18.03
CA LYS A 223 -8.15 21.47 -19.38
C LYS A 223 -7.59 20.04 -19.53
N PRO A 224 -8.12 19.25 -20.49
CA PRO A 224 -7.59 17.93 -20.78
C PRO A 224 -6.07 17.94 -20.96
N CYS A 225 -5.40 17.11 -20.18
CA CYS A 225 -3.95 16.88 -20.25
C CYS A 225 -3.08 18.09 -19.91
N GLU A 226 -3.67 19.11 -19.26
CA GLU A 226 -2.97 20.19 -18.59
C GLU A 226 -3.02 19.96 -17.07
N TYR A 227 -1.90 20.20 -16.38
CA TYR A 227 -1.89 20.28 -14.92
C TYR A 227 -1.93 21.75 -14.52
N GLU A 228 -2.92 22.11 -13.71
CA GLU A 228 -3.05 23.44 -13.12
C GLU A 228 -3.14 23.28 -11.60
N GLU A 229 -2.18 23.85 -10.87
CA GLU A 229 -2.04 23.65 -9.42
C GLU A 229 -3.30 24.10 -8.65
N ASP A 230 -3.95 25.17 -9.14
CA ASP A 230 -5.15 25.78 -8.57
C ASP A 230 -6.46 25.15 -9.07
N LYS A 231 -6.41 24.03 -9.81
CA LYS A 231 -7.58 23.28 -10.27
C LYS A 231 -7.74 21.94 -9.57
N GLY A 232 -8.96 21.48 -9.40
CA GLY A 232 -9.25 20.16 -8.86
C GLY A 232 -8.88 19.04 -9.83
N LEU A 233 -8.64 17.84 -9.31
CA LEU A 233 -8.33 16.65 -10.10
C LEU A 233 -9.36 15.55 -9.81
N ILE A 234 -9.66 14.72 -10.80
CA ILE A 234 -10.47 13.51 -10.63
C ILE A 234 -9.59 12.33 -10.99
N LEU A 235 -9.29 11.48 -10.03
CA LEU A 235 -8.50 10.27 -10.21
C LEU A 235 -9.43 9.06 -10.41
N GLU A 236 -9.23 8.28 -11.48
CA GLU A 236 -9.93 7.01 -11.68
C GLU A 236 -9.39 5.95 -10.72
N LEU A 237 -10.26 5.42 -9.86
CA LEU A 237 -9.94 4.31 -8.95
C LEU A 237 -10.35 2.95 -9.54
N GLY A 238 -11.23 2.96 -10.54
CA GLY A 238 -11.65 1.78 -11.29
C GLY A 238 -13.14 1.82 -11.59
N ARG A 239 -13.69 0.71 -12.11
CA ARG A 239 -15.11 0.61 -12.48
C ARG A 239 -15.84 -0.44 -11.66
N ASP A 240 -17.13 -0.20 -11.43
CA ASP A 240 -18.01 -1.22 -10.87
C ASP A 240 -18.34 -2.27 -11.95
N SER A 241 -17.98 -3.53 -11.72
CA SER A 241 -18.27 -4.62 -12.66
C SER A 241 -19.76 -4.84 -12.89
N SER A 242 -20.61 -4.50 -11.92
CA SER A 242 -22.07 -4.59 -12.03
C SER A 242 -22.69 -3.36 -12.70
N ASN A 243 -21.97 -2.23 -12.70
CA ASN A 243 -22.42 -0.95 -13.25
C ASN A 243 -21.26 -0.27 -14.01
N PRO A 244 -20.81 -0.82 -15.16
CA PRO A 244 -19.56 -0.39 -15.82
C PRO A 244 -19.58 1.06 -16.33
N LYS A 245 -20.76 1.66 -16.45
CA LYS A 245 -20.96 3.08 -16.79
C LYS A 245 -20.65 4.04 -15.65
N TRP A 246 -20.48 3.52 -14.43
CA TRP A 246 -20.16 4.30 -13.24
C TRP A 246 -18.70 4.06 -12.86
N VAL A 247 -17.93 5.14 -12.91
CA VAL A 247 -16.50 5.14 -12.59
C VAL A 247 -16.33 5.52 -11.14
N LYS A 248 -15.60 4.71 -10.37
CA LYS A 248 -15.18 5.04 -9.00
C LYS A 248 -14.04 6.04 -9.09
N VAL A 249 -14.15 7.11 -8.32
CA VAL A 249 -13.19 8.21 -8.39
C VAL A 249 -12.82 8.73 -7.02
N ALA A 250 -11.65 9.37 -6.94
CA ALA A 250 -11.30 10.32 -5.91
C ALA A 250 -11.26 11.72 -6.54
N TYR A 251 -12.04 12.65 -6.01
CA TYR A 251 -11.96 14.06 -6.38
C TYR A 251 -11.06 14.80 -5.40
N ILE A 252 -9.98 15.40 -5.89
CA ILE A 252 -9.05 16.23 -5.12
C ILE A 252 -9.45 17.69 -5.35
N PRO A 253 -9.94 18.42 -4.34
CA PRO A 253 -10.38 19.80 -4.49
C PRO A 253 -9.25 20.77 -4.90
N PRO A 254 -9.56 21.88 -5.59
CA PRO A 254 -8.61 22.90 -6.03
C PRO A 254 -7.66 23.39 -4.93
N GLU A 255 -8.19 23.65 -3.74
CA GLU A 255 -7.47 24.19 -2.58
C GLU A 255 -6.57 23.17 -1.87
N SER A 256 -6.60 21.91 -2.30
CA SER A 256 -5.83 20.83 -1.68
C SER A 256 -4.46 20.71 -2.35
N LYS A 257 -3.41 20.62 -1.52
CA LYS A 257 -2.03 20.39 -1.99
C LYS A 257 -1.72 18.92 -2.19
N ASP A 258 -2.44 18.07 -1.47
CA ASP A 258 -2.29 16.62 -1.46
C ASP A 258 -3.67 15.94 -1.51
N THR A 259 -3.67 14.63 -1.45
CA THR A 259 -4.89 13.81 -1.47
C THR A 259 -5.62 13.72 -0.13
N SER A 260 -5.17 14.41 0.94
CA SER A 260 -5.75 14.29 2.29
C SER A 260 -7.22 14.71 2.41
N LYS A 261 -7.66 15.59 1.51
CA LYS A 261 -9.04 16.09 1.42
C LYS A 261 -9.81 15.47 0.25
N ALA A 262 -9.34 14.34 -0.29
CA ALA A 262 -10.01 13.67 -1.38
C ALA A 262 -11.46 13.29 -1.00
N ILE A 263 -12.38 13.51 -1.94
CA ILE A 263 -13.78 13.16 -1.80
C ILE A 263 -14.04 11.97 -2.72
N TYR A 264 -14.39 10.83 -2.10
CA TYR A 264 -14.61 9.57 -2.82
C TYR A 264 -16.06 9.44 -3.27
N GLY A 265 -16.25 8.82 -4.43
CA GLY A 265 -17.59 8.55 -4.94
C GLY A 265 -17.57 7.92 -6.32
N VAL A 266 -18.68 8.05 -7.04
CA VAL A 266 -18.82 7.62 -8.42
C VAL A 266 -19.28 8.75 -9.32
N ILE A 267 -18.80 8.74 -10.55
CA ILE A 267 -19.21 9.63 -11.63
C ILE A 267 -19.66 8.78 -12.83
N HIS A 268 -20.72 9.20 -13.52
CA HIS A 268 -21.16 8.52 -14.72
C HIS A 268 -20.20 8.82 -15.88
N GLU A 269 -19.84 7.81 -16.68
CA GLU A 269 -18.86 7.91 -17.77
C GLU A 269 -19.22 8.96 -18.84
N SER A 270 -20.51 9.32 -18.96
CA SER A 270 -20.93 10.38 -19.89
C SER A 270 -20.52 11.79 -19.43
N GLN A 271 -19.97 11.96 -18.23
CA GLN A 271 -19.57 13.26 -17.69
C GLN A 271 -18.06 13.46 -17.67
N VAL A 272 -17.27 12.38 -17.78
CA VAL A 272 -15.81 12.40 -17.67
C VAL A 272 -15.14 11.42 -18.63
N SER A 273 -13.94 11.74 -19.08
CA SER A 273 -13.14 10.88 -19.98
C SER A 273 -11.66 10.94 -19.61
N ALA A 274 -10.92 9.86 -19.87
CA ALA A 274 -9.46 9.83 -19.77
C ALA A 274 -8.78 10.43 -21.03
N GLY A 275 -9.55 10.75 -22.07
CA GLY A 275 -9.04 11.25 -23.35
C GLY A 275 -8.62 12.73 -23.31
N CYS A 276 -7.50 13.03 -23.98
CA CYS A 276 -7.02 14.38 -24.29
C CYS A 276 -7.74 14.99 -25.51
N GLU A 277 -9.07 14.90 -25.61
CA GLU A 277 -9.83 15.46 -26.75
C GLU A 277 -10.20 16.93 -26.55
#